data_AF-A0AA87IL07-F1
#
_entry.id   AF-A0AA87IL07-F1
#
_cell.length_a   1.000
_cell.length_b   1.000
_cell.length_c   1.000
_cell.angle_alpha   90.00
_cell.angle_beta   90.00
_cell.angle_gamma   90.00
#
_symmetry.space_group_name_H-M   'P 1'
#
loop_
_entity.id
_entity.type
_entity.pdbx_description
1 polymer ?
#
loop_
_entity_poly.entity_id
_entity_poly.type
_entity_poly.pdbx_seq_one_letter_code
_entity_poly.pdbx_strand_id
1 'polypeptide(L)' 'MLWILSQNKQSLMNVKDVSVKGKYIQGFVENSFLDQWNKTLGKYESNERATEILKEIFLNIEESNSVSVSFTMPQK' A
#
# COMPACT_ATOMS: atom_id res chain seq x y z
N MET A 1 -7.98 9.87 -2.48
CA MET A 1 -6.51 9.74 -2.58
C MET A 1 -6.04 8.74 -1.53
N LEU A 2 -5.15 7.80 -1.86
CA LEU A 2 -4.62 6.84 -0.89
C LEU A 2 -3.14 7.14 -0.62
N TRP A 3 -2.81 7.44 0.63
CA TRP A 3 -1.45 7.67 1.10
C TRP A 3 -0.99 6.49 1.96
N ILE A 4 0.14 5.91 1.61
CA ILE A 4 0.71 4.78 2.35
C ILE A 4 2.07 5.13 2.93
N LEU A 5 2.22 4.95 4.24
CA LEU A 5 3.50 4.95 4.92
C LEU A 5 4.07 3.52 4.89
N SER A 6 5.25 3.36 4.29
CA SER A 6 5.92 2.06 4.14
C SER A 6 6.23 1.42 5.50
N GLN A 7 6.34 0.10 5.53
CA GLN A 7 6.57 -0.68 6.74
C GLN A 7 7.87 -0.26 7.44
N ASN A 8 8.92 0.04 6.70
CA ASN A 8 10.18 0.54 7.27
C ASN A 8 10.14 2.03 7.67
N LYS A 9 9.02 2.73 7.48
CA LYS A 9 8.80 4.15 7.76
C LYS A 9 9.72 5.12 7.01
N GLN A 10 10.37 4.66 5.94
CA GLN A 10 11.29 5.48 5.15
C GLN A 10 10.60 6.15 3.95
N SER A 11 9.33 5.88 3.69
CA SER A 11 8.62 6.44 2.54
C SER A 11 7.14 6.63 2.81
N LEU A 12 6.64 7.83 2.52
CA LEU A 12 5.22 8.16 2.40
C LEU A 12 4.93 8.42 0.92
N MET A 13 3.93 7.74 0.35
CA MET A 13 3.62 7.89 -1.07
C MET A 13 2.13 7.86 -1.35
N ASN A 14 1.71 8.63 -2.34
CA ASN A 14 0.36 8.59 -2.91
C ASN A 14 0.30 7.47 -3.93
N VAL A 15 -0.41 6.39 -3.62
CA VAL A 15 -0.50 5.22 -4.49
C VAL A 15 -1.76 5.26 -5.35
N LYS A 16 -1.65 4.76 -6.58
CA LYS A 16 -2.75 4.57 -7.53
C LYS A 16 -3.28 3.15 -7.52
N ASP A 17 -2.38 2.19 -7.30
CA ASP A 17 -2.72 0.77 -7.18
C ASP A 17 -1.88 0.12 -6.08
N VAL A 18 -2.45 -0.90 -5.43
CA VAL A 18 -1.79 -1.71 -4.41
C VAL A 18 -2.03 -3.19 -4.75
N SER A 19 -0.95 -3.95 -4.90
CA SER A 19 -1.02 -5.36 -5.27
C SER A 19 -0.16 -6.25 -4.37
N VAL A 20 -0.49 -7.54 -4.31
CA VAL A 20 0.26 -8.55 -3.58
C VAL A 20 1.07 -9.39 -4.57
N LYS A 21 2.38 -9.51 -4.34
CA LYS A 21 3.29 -10.38 -5.09
C LYS A 21 3.98 -11.34 -4.13
N GLY A 22 3.38 -12.51 -3.93
CA GLY A 22 3.82 -13.46 -2.90
C GLY A 22 3.71 -12.83 -1.52
N LYS A 23 4.82 -12.70 -0.80
CA LYS A 23 4.87 -12.08 0.54
C LYS A 23 5.09 -10.56 0.55
N TYR A 24 5.09 -9.92 -0.62
CA TYR A 24 5.35 -8.49 -0.77
C TYR A 24 4.07 -7.77 -1.15
N ILE A 25 3.90 -6.56 -0.60
CA ILE A 25 2.88 -5.61 -1.05
C ILE A 25 3.58 -4.51 -1.82
N GLN A 26 3.10 -4.25 -3.03
CA GLN A 26 3.64 -3.26 -3.94
C GLN A 26 2.63 -2.15 -4.16
N GLY A 27 3.10 -0.91 -4.10
CA GLY A 27 2.34 0.28 -4.47
C GLY A 27 2.82 0.82 -5.80
N PHE A 28 1.89 1.21 -6.66
CA PHE A 28 2.18 1.89 -7.91
C PHE A 28 1.98 3.39 -7.75
N VAL A 29 2.99 4.15 -8.12
CA VAL A 29 2.98 5.62 -8.16
C VAL A 29 2.99 6.08 -9.60
N GLU A 30 2.14 7.05 -9.91
CA GLU A 30 2.13 7.73 -11.21
C GLU A 30 3.10 8.91 -11.13
N ASN A 31 4.10 8.95 -12.02
CA ASN A 31 4.99 10.09 -12.19
C ASN A 31 4.67 10.78 -13.54
N SER A 32 4.92 12.09 -13.63
CA SER A 32 4.56 12.97 -14.74
C SER A 32 5.20 12.64 -16.09
N PHE A 33 6.03 11.60 -16.19
CA PHE A 33 6.84 11.26 -17.36
C PHE A 33 6.71 9.80 -17.83
N LEU A 34 5.51 9.22 -17.77
CA LEU A 34 5.17 7.89 -18.33
C LEU A 34 5.79 6.66 -17.65
N ASP A 35 6.71 6.81 -16.71
CA ASP A 35 7.24 5.67 -15.99
C ASP A 35 6.38 5.33 -14.76
N GLN A 36 5.62 4.24 -14.84
CA GLN A 36 4.96 3.63 -13.69
C GLN A 36 6.01 2.89 -12.86
N TRP A 37 6.25 3.34 -11.63
CA TRP A 37 7.22 2.70 -10.74
C TRP A 37 6.47 1.92 -9.66
N ASN A 38 6.85 0.65 -9.48
CA ASN A 38 6.40 -0.13 -8.35
C ASN A 38 7.37 0.04 -7.17
N LYS A 39 6.81 0.24 -5.98
CA LYS A 39 7.59 0.34 -4.74
C LYS A 39 7.07 -0.63 -3.72
N THR A 40 7.97 -1.37 -3.08
CA THR A 40 7.59 -2.28 -2.00
C THR A 40 7.13 -1.45 -0.80
N LEU A 41 5.86 -1.62 -0.43
CA LEU A 41 5.24 -0.96 0.72
C LEU A 41 5.50 -1.75 2.01
N GLY A 42 5.49 -3.08 1.91
CA GLY A 42 5.76 -3.98 3.02
C GLY A 42 6.10 -5.40 2.57
N LYS A 43 6.66 -6.16 3.49
CA LYS A 43 7.02 -7.57 3.36
C LYS A 43 6.52 -8.31 4.59
N TYR A 44 5.83 -9.42 4.35
CA TYR A 44 5.21 -10.24 5.37
C TYR A 44 5.80 -11.66 5.37
N GLU A 45 5.37 -12.46 6.34
CA GLU A 45 5.82 -13.84 6.50
C GLU A 45 5.25 -14.79 5.45
N SER A 46 4.02 -14.53 4.98
CA SER A 46 3.33 -15.36 4.01
C SER A 46 2.53 -14.54 2.99
N ASN A 47 2.02 -15.22 1.95
CA ASN A 47 1.12 -14.60 0.97
C ASN A 47 -0.25 -14.31 1.56
N GLU A 48 -0.72 -15.17 2.46
CA GLU A 48 -1.97 -15.02 3.19
C GLU A 48 -1.94 -13.74 4.02
N ARG A 49 -0.87 -13.51 4.80
CA ARG A 49 -0.71 -12.28 5.59
C ARG A 49 -0.65 -11.04 4.70
N ALA A 50 0.08 -11.09 3.59
CA ALA A 50 0.11 -9.96 2.65
C ALA A 50 -1.29 -9.68 2.05
N THR A 51 -2.09 -10.72 1.81
CA THR A 51 -3.46 -10.59 1.30
C THR A 51 -4.42 -10.04 2.37
N GLU A 52 -4.25 -10.43 3.63
CA GLU A 52 -5.00 -9.85 4.76
C GLU A 52 -4.75 -8.36 4.88
N ILE A 53 -3.50 -7.91 4.81
CA ILE A 53 -3.17 -6.47 4.83
C ILE A 53 -3.81 -5.73 3.66
N LEU A 54 -3.83 -6.33 2.46
CA LEU A 54 -4.51 -5.71 1.32
C LEU A 54 -6.02 -5.52 1.61
N LYS A 55 -6.66 -6.49 2.27
CA LYS A 55 -8.05 -6.36 2.73
C LYS A 55 -8.21 -5.30 3.82
N GLU A 56 -7.26 -5.19 4.76
CA GLU A 56 -7.25 -4.12 5.78
C GLU A 56 -7.18 -2.73 5.12
N ILE A 57 -6.35 -2.55 4.09
CA ILE A 57 -6.29 -1.31 3.31
C ILE A 57 -7.65 -1.01 2.66
N PHE A 58 -8.27 -2.02 2.04
CA PHE A 58 -9.59 -1.87 1.42
C PHE A 58 -10.66 -1.44 2.42
N LEU A 59 -10.75 -2.12 3.58
CA LEU A 59 -11.70 -1.78 4.63
C LEU A 59 -11.48 -0.36 5.16
N ASN A 60 -10.21 0.05 5.34
CA ASN A 60 -9.89 1.40 5.78
C ASN A 60 -10.36 2.47 4.78
N ILE A 61 -10.28 2.20 3.48
CA ILE A 61 -10.80 3.09 2.43
C ILE A 61 -12.32 3.21 2.56
N GLU A 62 -13.03 2.09 2.68
CA GLU A 62 -14.49 2.07 2.80
C GLU A 62 -15.00 2.81 4.06
N GLU A 63 -14.30 2.65 5.20
CA GLU A 63 -14.70 3.28 6.47
C GLU A 63 -14.41 4.79 6.51
N SER A 64 -13.35 5.23 5.84
CA SER A 64 -12.79 6.58 6.04
C SER A 64 -13.67 7.71 5.50
N ASN A 65 -14.65 7.45 4.61
CA ASN A 65 -15.61 8.42 4.02
C ASN A 65 -14.97 9.77 3.60
N SER A 66 -13.67 9.78 3.32
CA SER A 66 -12.85 10.97 3.18
C SER A 66 -12.25 11.07 1.78
N VAL A 67 -12.06 12.30 1.30
CA VAL A 67 -11.40 12.56 0.00
C VAL A 67 -9.95 12.05 0.00
N SER A 68 -9.34 11.92 1.17
CA SER A 68 -8.00 11.37 1.37
C SER A 68 -8.01 10.32 2.49
N VAL A 69 -7.40 9.17 2.23
CA VAL A 69 -7.23 8.04 3.13
C VAL A 69 -5.74 7.84 3.38
N SER A 70 -5.34 7.64 4.62
CA SER A 70 -3.97 7.33 4.98
C SER A 70 -3.89 5.99 5.69
N PHE A 71 -2.95 5.16 5.26
CA PHE A 71 -2.71 3.83 5.82
C PHE A 71 -1.24 3.67 6.19
N THR A 72 -0.98 3.13 7.38
CA THR A 72 0.39 2.79 7.80
C THR A 72 0.57 1.29 7.74
N MET A 73 1.54 0.83 6.95
CA MET A 73 1.82 -0.60 6.80
C MET A 73 2.19 -1.22 8.16
N PRO A 74 1.47 -2.28 8.61
CA PRO A 74 1.77 -2.97 9.86
C PRO A 74 3.14 -3.62 9.85
N GLN A 75 3.78 -3.71 11.02
CA GLN A 75 5.10 -4.32 11.19
C GLN A 75 5.06 -5.85 11.09
N LYS A 76 3.93 -6.47 11.48
CA LYS A 76 3.70 -7.91 11.48
C LYS A 76 2.39 -8.18 10.75
#